data_AF-A0A6B3P6I2-F1
#
_entry.id   AF-A0A6B3P6I2-F1
#
_cell.length_a   1.000
_cell.length_b   1.000
_cell.length_c   1.000
_cell.angle_alpha   90.00
_cell.angle_beta   90.00
_cell.angle_gamma   90.00
#
_symmetry.space_group_name_H-M   'P 1'
#
loop_
_entity.id
_entity.type
_entity.pdbx_description
1 polymer ?
#
loop_
_entity_poly.entity_id
_entity_poly.type
_entity_poly.pdbx_seq_one_letter_code
_entity_poly.pdbx_strand_id
1 'polypeptide(L)'
;MTKFLIPFQSDGKWGYKDRAGKVVIPPKLETASEFSLGVAKVKINNQTQYIDSNGKFLDVNQPQEPKNYHDEVTDRTEELIRFKVNDLHGYKNREGKEIIPPTYVSAWQFSEGLALVKRDKKWGYINYKGKIVAFLKCNGK
;
A
#
# COMPACT_ATOMS: atom_id res chain seq x y z
N MET A 1 -10.72 12.59 6.67
CA MET A 1 -10.01 13.12 7.85
C MET A 1 -8.91 12.13 8.21
N THR A 2 -7.63 12.51 8.09
CA THR A 2 -6.48 11.63 8.34
C THR A 2 -6.47 11.22 9.81
N LYS A 3 -6.68 9.93 10.11
CA LYS A 3 -6.67 9.41 11.49
C LYS A 3 -5.22 9.29 11.98
N PHE A 4 -4.85 10.11 12.95
CA PHE A 4 -3.55 10.02 13.61
C PHE A 4 -3.65 9.06 14.80
N LEU A 5 -3.03 7.88 14.64
CA LEU A 5 -3.06 6.82 15.62
C LEU A 5 -1.69 6.67 16.30
N ILE A 6 -1.71 6.63 17.63
CA ILE A 6 -0.53 6.49 18.47
C ILE A 6 -0.53 5.08 19.06
N PRO A 7 0.54 4.29 18.89
CA PRO A 7 0.65 3.01 19.54
C PRO A 7 0.70 3.21 21.06
N PHE A 8 -0.04 2.41 21.81
CA PHE A 8 0.03 2.40 23.27
C PHE A 8 0.04 0.96 23.76
N GLN A 9 0.64 0.75 24.93
CA GLN A 9 0.71 -0.56 25.55
C GLN A 9 -0.23 -0.63 26.76
N SER A 10 -0.97 -1.73 26.88
CA SER A 10 -1.75 -2.12 28.06
C SER A 10 -1.57 -3.61 28.27
N ASP A 11 -1.30 -4.04 29.50
CA ASP A 11 -1.18 -5.46 29.88
C ASP A 11 -0.23 -6.26 28.98
N GLY A 12 0.89 -5.61 28.60
CA GLY A 12 1.91 -6.22 27.73
C GLY A 12 1.54 -6.31 26.25
N LYS A 13 0.34 -5.89 25.85
CA LYS A 13 -0.11 -5.87 24.45
C LYS A 13 -0.19 -4.45 23.90
N TRP A 14 0.03 -4.31 22.61
CA TRP A 14 -0.03 -3.05 21.89
C TRP A 14 -1.38 -2.86 21.19
N GLY A 15 -1.86 -1.63 21.23
CA GLY A 15 -3.02 -1.16 20.49
C GLY A 15 -2.75 0.24 19.95
N TYR A 16 -3.78 0.88 19.40
CA TYR A 16 -3.70 2.25 18.91
C TYR A 16 -4.84 3.09 19.44
N LYS A 17 -4.52 4.31 19.84
CA LYS A 17 -5.50 5.32 20.27
C LYS A 17 -5.32 6.60 19.47
N ASP A 18 -6.37 7.40 19.39
CA ASP A 18 -6.28 8.75 18.84
C ASP A 18 -5.70 9.74 19.87
N ARG A 19 -5.57 11.01 19.46
CA ARG A 19 -5.00 12.07 20.31
C ARG A 19 -5.90 12.47 21.47
N ALA A 20 -7.20 12.24 21.37
CA ALA A 20 -8.14 12.43 22.48
C ALA A 20 -8.06 11.28 23.49
N GLY A 21 -7.24 10.26 23.21
CA GLY A 21 -7.07 9.08 24.05
C GLY A 21 -8.09 7.98 23.77
N LYS A 22 -8.97 8.15 22.77
CA LYS A 22 -9.93 7.11 22.41
C LYS A 22 -9.20 5.95 21.75
N VAL A 23 -9.41 4.75 22.29
CA VAL A 23 -8.89 3.51 21.72
C VAL A 23 -9.59 3.23 20.39
N VAL A 24 -8.81 3.12 19.31
CA VAL A 24 -9.29 2.81 17.95
C VAL A 24 -8.98 1.36 17.60
N ILE A 25 -7.80 0.87 18.01
CA ILE A 25 -7.41 -0.53 17.88
C ILE A 25 -7.09 -1.02 19.29
N PRO A 26 -7.88 -1.92 19.88
CA PRO A 26 -7.63 -2.42 21.22
C PRO A 26 -6.26 -3.09 21.38
N PRO A 27 -5.66 -3.07 22.58
CA PRO A 27 -4.43 -3.78 22.89
C PRO A 27 -4.57 -5.28 22.65
N LYS A 28 -4.03 -5.76 21.52
CA LYS A 28 -4.01 -7.18 21.15
C LYS A 28 -2.77 -7.59 20.38
N LEU A 29 -1.95 -6.61 19.99
CA LEU A 29 -0.75 -6.79 19.20
C LEU A 29 0.43 -7.10 20.11
N GLU A 30 1.40 -7.86 19.61
CA GLU A 30 2.67 -8.12 20.29
C GLU A 30 3.65 -6.96 20.10
N THR A 31 3.66 -6.35 18.91
CA THR A 31 4.36 -5.09 18.64
C THR A 31 3.53 -4.23 17.69
N ALA A 32 3.74 -2.92 17.76
CA ALA A 32 3.04 -1.96 16.94
C ALA A 32 4.02 -0.87 16.52
N SER A 33 4.31 -0.78 15.22
CA SER A 33 5.05 0.38 14.69
C SER A 33 4.09 1.54 14.52
N GLU A 34 4.61 2.75 14.45
CA GLU A 34 3.83 3.91 14.03
C GLU A 34 3.24 3.70 12.61
N PHE A 35 2.11 4.35 12.34
CA PHE A 35 1.52 4.36 11.00
C PHE A 35 2.37 5.21 10.05
N SER A 36 2.67 4.68 8.86
CA SER A 36 3.35 5.36 7.76
C SER A 36 2.63 5.07 6.44
N LEU A 37 2.26 6.11 5.69
CA LEU A 37 1.52 6.02 4.41
C LEU A 37 0.17 5.28 4.53
N GLY A 38 -0.52 5.53 5.65
CA GLY A 38 -1.79 4.87 5.94
C GLY A 38 -1.61 3.41 6.37
N VAL A 39 -0.38 2.94 6.54
CA VAL A 39 -0.03 1.56 6.85
C VAL A 39 0.84 1.49 8.11
N ALA A 40 0.46 0.73 9.14
CA ALA A 40 1.38 0.41 10.25
C ALA A 40 1.83 -1.03 10.15
N LYS A 41 3.13 -1.26 10.34
CA LYS A 41 3.68 -2.60 10.53
C LYS A 41 3.46 -3.03 11.98
N VAL A 42 2.75 -4.13 12.18
CA VAL A 42 2.42 -4.67 13.50
C VAL A 42 2.91 -6.10 13.62
N LYS A 43 3.03 -6.61 14.84
CA LYS A 43 3.21 -8.03 15.11
C LYS A 43 2.01 -8.56 15.89
N ILE A 44 1.42 -9.65 15.44
CA ILE A 44 0.30 -10.33 16.10
C ILE A 44 0.41 -11.83 15.86
N ASN A 45 0.16 -12.65 16.88
CA ASN A 45 0.31 -14.12 16.82
C ASN A 45 1.68 -14.56 16.25
N ASN A 46 2.75 -13.90 16.71
CA ASN A 46 4.12 -14.05 16.25
C ASN A 46 4.41 -13.67 14.78
N GLN A 47 3.47 -13.02 14.08
CA GLN A 47 3.59 -12.65 12.66
C GLN A 47 3.67 -11.14 12.43
N THR A 48 4.53 -10.71 11.50
CA THR A 48 4.57 -9.31 11.03
C THR A 48 3.48 -9.08 9.99
N GLN A 49 2.59 -8.13 10.24
CA GLN A 49 1.50 -7.75 9.35
C GLN A 49 1.46 -6.24 9.18
N TYR A 50 0.63 -5.77 8.26
CA TYR A 50 0.42 -4.36 8.04
C TYR A 50 -1.07 -4.05 8.18
N ILE A 51 -1.40 -2.88 8.72
CA ILE A 51 -2.79 -2.49 8.97
C ILE A 51 -3.02 -1.06 8.49
N ASP A 52 -4.26 -0.71 8.19
CA ASP A 52 -4.69 0.65 7.93
C ASP A 52 -5.07 1.39 9.22
N SER A 53 -5.33 2.69 9.12
CA SER A 53 -5.70 3.53 10.26
C SER A 53 -7.06 3.21 10.90
N ASN A 54 -7.79 2.22 10.39
CA ASN A 54 -8.98 1.64 11.01
C ASN A 54 -8.69 0.30 11.69
N GLY A 55 -7.44 -0.18 11.61
CA GLY A 55 -7.03 -1.51 12.06
C GLY A 55 -7.40 -2.62 11.09
N LYS A 56 -7.84 -2.29 9.87
CA LYS A 56 -8.02 -3.28 8.81
C LYS A 56 -6.65 -3.76 8.40
N PHE A 57 -6.39 -5.05 8.49
CA PHE A 57 -5.15 -5.61 7.95
C PHE A 57 -5.06 -5.27 6.46
N LEU A 58 -4.03 -4.48 6.16
CA LEU A 58 -3.59 -4.19 4.81
C LEU A 58 -2.77 -5.39 4.42
N ASP A 59 -3.35 -6.14 3.52
CA ASP A 59 -2.58 -7.12 2.83
C ASP A 59 -1.64 -6.34 1.90
N VAL A 60 -0.41 -6.09 2.37
CA VAL A 60 0.64 -5.30 1.67
C VAL A 60 1.40 -6.11 0.65
N ASN A 61 1.12 -7.40 0.61
CA ASN A 61 1.39 -8.15 -0.59
C ASN A 61 0.47 -7.61 -1.70
N GLN A 62 -0.68 -7.00 -1.31
CA GLN A 62 -1.63 -6.30 -2.17
C GLN A 62 -1.48 -4.76 -2.18
N PRO A 63 -0.87 -4.19 -3.19
CA PRO A 63 -1.67 -3.96 -4.34
C PRO A 63 -3.09 -3.23 -4.13
N GLN A 64 -3.29 -1.90 -4.31
CA GLN A 64 -4.54 -1.10 -4.20
C GLN A 64 -4.74 0.06 -5.19
N GLU A 65 -5.53 -0.17 -6.23
CA GLU A 65 -5.82 0.69 -7.38
C GLU A 65 -6.77 1.88 -7.06
N PRO A 66 -6.75 2.98 -7.80
CA PRO A 66 -7.28 4.23 -7.32
C PRO A 66 -8.75 4.37 -7.70
N LYS A 67 -9.58 4.78 -6.74
CA LYS A 67 -10.89 5.35 -7.04
C LYS A 67 -10.73 6.53 -7.99
N ASN A 68 -11.33 6.38 -9.16
CA ASN A 68 -12.05 7.44 -9.83
C ASN A 68 -13.41 6.79 -9.98
N TYR A 69 -14.38 7.30 -9.22
CA TYR A 69 -15.75 7.35 -9.70
C TYR A 69 -15.69 7.79 -11.16
N HIS A 70 -16.12 6.95 -12.08
CA HIS A 70 -17.54 6.99 -12.41
C HIS A 70 -18.08 5.62 -12.04
N ASP A 71 -19.28 5.59 -11.46
CA ASP A 71 -19.84 4.45 -10.74
C ASP A 71 -19.49 3.07 -11.34
N GLU A 72 -19.15 2.13 -10.44
CA GLU A 72 -19.06 0.69 -10.73
C GLU A 72 -17.94 0.23 -11.69
N VAL A 73 -16.71 0.10 -11.17
CA VAL A 73 -15.76 -0.89 -11.71
C VAL A 73 -15.37 -1.83 -10.59
N THR A 74 -16.07 -2.95 -10.54
CA THR A 74 -15.87 -4.07 -9.63
C THR A 74 -14.61 -4.85 -10.02
N ASP A 75 -13.69 -5.01 -9.07
CA ASP A 75 -12.73 -6.12 -8.93
C ASP A 75 -12.23 -6.83 -10.20
N ARG A 76 -11.20 -6.31 -10.89
CA ARG A 76 -10.20 -7.15 -11.62
C ARG A 76 -8.81 -6.50 -11.63
N THR A 77 -8.09 -6.68 -10.53
CA THR A 77 -6.73 -6.19 -10.23
C THR A 77 -5.59 -6.87 -11.02
N GLU A 78 -5.91 -7.68 -12.05
CA GLU A 78 -4.95 -8.58 -12.73
C GLU A 78 -4.82 -8.38 -14.25
N GLU A 79 -5.47 -7.37 -14.84
CA GLU A 79 -5.58 -7.26 -16.31
C GLU A 79 -4.54 -6.33 -16.98
N LEU A 80 -3.74 -5.63 -16.18
CA LEU A 80 -2.74 -4.68 -16.67
C LEU A 80 -1.41 -5.37 -17.01
N ILE A 81 -1.15 -5.63 -18.29
CA ILE A 81 0.08 -6.21 -18.80
C ILE A 81 1.20 -5.15 -18.81
N ARG A 82 2.27 -5.40 -18.05
CA ARG A 82 3.49 -4.57 -18.10
C ARG A 82 4.12 -4.63 -19.49
N PHE A 83 4.42 -3.49 -20.08
CA PHE A 83 5.18 -3.38 -21.33
C PHE A 83 6.35 -2.41 -21.17
N LYS A 84 7.30 -2.43 -22.12
CA LYS A 84 8.53 -1.65 -22.07
C LYS A 84 8.74 -0.90 -23.38
N VAL A 85 9.01 0.41 -23.29
CA VAL A 85 9.33 1.30 -24.42
C VAL A 85 10.46 2.24 -23.97
N ASN A 86 11.53 2.35 -24.76
CA ASN A 86 12.68 3.24 -24.48
C ASN A 86 13.22 3.11 -23.03
N ASP A 87 13.42 1.87 -22.58
CA ASP A 87 13.84 1.54 -21.21
C ASP A 87 12.91 1.91 -20.06
N LEU A 88 11.72 2.43 -20.37
CA LEU A 88 10.68 2.73 -19.40
C LEU A 88 9.57 1.70 -19.47
N HIS A 89 9.05 1.34 -18.30
CA HIS A 89 7.94 0.42 -18.13
C HIS A 89 6.63 1.17 -17.91
N GLY A 90 5.58 0.67 -18.56
CA GLY A 90 4.18 1.09 -18.40
C GLY A 90 3.28 -0.13 -18.34
N TYR A 91 1.95 0.09 -18.34
CA TYR A 91 0.97 -0.98 -18.30
C TYR A 91 -0.20 -0.73 -19.23
N LYS A 92 -0.69 -1.80 -19.87
CA LYS A 92 -1.78 -1.78 -20.84
C LYS A 92 -2.78 -2.90 -20.56
N ASN A 93 -4.02 -2.77 -21.01
CA ASN A 93 -4.99 -3.87 -20.95
C ASN A 93 -4.72 -4.94 -22.05
N ARG A 94 -5.51 -6.01 -22.09
CA ARG A 94 -5.38 -7.11 -23.07
C ARG A 94 -5.65 -6.70 -24.51
N GLU A 95 -6.47 -5.66 -24.71
CA GLU A 95 -6.75 -5.09 -26.02
C GLU A 95 -5.57 -4.24 -26.53
N GLY A 96 -4.53 -4.07 -25.71
CA GLY A 96 -3.35 -3.26 -26.02
C GLY A 96 -3.50 -1.79 -25.68
N LYS A 97 -4.63 -1.36 -25.09
CA LYS A 97 -4.85 0.02 -24.65
C LYS A 97 -3.96 0.33 -23.45
N GLU A 98 -3.15 1.36 -23.58
CA GLU A 98 -2.33 1.89 -22.49
C GLU A 98 -3.21 2.43 -21.36
N ILE A 99 -2.93 2.00 -20.14
CA ILE A 99 -3.61 2.45 -18.92
C ILE A 99 -2.64 3.28 -18.06
N ILE A 100 -1.37 2.88 -18.04
CA ILE A 100 -0.28 3.60 -17.38
C ILE A 100 0.86 3.78 -18.39
N PRO A 101 1.24 5.03 -18.74
CA PRO A 101 2.29 5.28 -19.70
C PRO A 101 3.66 4.75 -19.23
N PRO A 102 4.58 4.43 -20.16
CA PRO A 102 5.93 4.02 -19.83
C PRO A 102 6.71 5.18 -19.21
N THR A 103 6.76 5.22 -17.87
CA THR A 103 7.42 6.29 -17.10
C THR A 103 8.34 5.75 -15.99
N TYR A 104 8.32 4.44 -15.74
CA TYR A 104 9.08 3.81 -14.65
C TYR A 104 10.35 3.16 -15.17
N VAL A 105 11.50 3.50 -14.59
CA VAL A 105 12.80 2.89 -14.93
C VAL A 105 12.91 1.44 -14.48
N SER A 106 12.04 1.01 -13.56
CA SER A 106 11.83 -0.40 -13.23
C SER A 106 10.41 -0.54 -12.75
N ALA A 107 9.73 -1.62 -13.10
CA ALA A 107 8.35 -1.84 -12.71
C ALA A 107 8.09 -3.33 -12.58
N TRP A 108 7.40 -3.72 -11.52
CA TRP A 108 6.99 -5.09 -11.27
C TRP A 108 5.58 -5.28 -11.81
N GLN A 109 5.16 -6.51 -12.08
CA GLN A 109 3.77 -6.75 -12.47
C GLN A 109 2.81 -6.33 -11.34
N PHE A 110 1.60 -5.87 -11.67
CA PHE A 110 0.56 -5.65 -10.65
C PHE A 110 0.26 -6.95 -9.93
N SER A 111 0.07 -6.91 -8.61
CA SER A 111 -0.14 -8.12 -7.83
C SER A 111 -1.09 -7.90 -6.68
N GLU A 112 -2.41 -7.89 -6.93
CA GLU A 112 -3.49 -7.64 -5.96
C GLU A 112 -3.99 -6.16 -5.90
N GLY A 113 -3.57 -5.29 -6.85
CA GLY A 113 -3.97 -3.88 -7.04
C GLY A 113 -2.89 -2.73 -7.01
N LEU A 114 -1.60 -3.01 -6.96
CA LEU A 114 -0.42 -2.14 -6.81
C LEU A 114 0.64 -2.85 -7.62
N ALA A 115 1.64 -2.10 -8.02
CA ALA A 115 2.87 -2.62 -8.54
C ALA A 115 4.01 -1.89 -7.88
N LEU A 116 5.03 -2.62 -7.45
CA LEU A 116 6.28 -1.99 -7.04
C LEU A 116 6.96 -1.41 -8.28
N VAL A 117 7.16 -0.11 -8.29
CA VAL A 117 7.77 0.62 -9.39
C VAL A 117 8.89 1.50 -8.89
N LYS A 118 9.79 1.81 -9.80
CA LYS A 118 10.93 2.70 -9.60
C LYS A 118 10.83 3.84 -10.58
N ARG A 119 10.84 5.07 -10.06
CA ARG A 119 10.94 6.30 -10.85
C ARG A 119 11.92 7.23 -10.15
N ASP A 120 12.77 7.91 -10.90
CA ASP A 120 13.72 8.90 -10.36
C ASP A 120 14.54 8.36 -9.18
N LYS A 121 15.06 7.13 -9.32
CA LYS A 121 15.82 6.36 -8.31
C LYS A 121 15.06 5.94 -7.05
N LYS A 122 13.74 6.18 -6.96
CA LYS A 122 12.91 5.84 -5.79
C LYS A 122 11.99 4.67 -6.10
N TRP A 123 11.92 3.71 -5.19
CA TRP A 123 10.96 2.62 -5.22
C TRP A 123 9.65 3.03 -4.55
N GLY A 124 8.52 2.57 -5.06
CA GLY A 124 7.22 2.73 -4.43
C GLY A 124 6.16 1.89 -5.14
N TYR A 125 5.09 1.57 -4.44
CA TYR A 125 3.95 0.86 -4.96
C TYR A 125 3.00 1.84 -5.64
N ILE A 126 2.57 1.59 -6.87
CA ILE A 126 1.50 2.31 -7.61
C ILE A 126 0.28 1.46 -7.80
N ASN A 127 -0.80 1.91 -8.42
CA ASN A 127 -2.08 1.21 -8.50
C ASN A 127 -2.76 1.30 -9.93
N TYR A 128 -4.02 0.89 -10.27
CA TYR A 128 -4.41 0.57 -11.72
C TYR A 128 -4.41 1.83 -12.52
N LYS A 129 -4.79 2.95 -11.89
CA LYS A 129 -4.72 4.26 -12.55
C LYS A 129 -3.36 4.90 -12.32
N GLY A 130 -2.32 4.11 -12.03
CA GLY A 130 -0.93 4.52 -11.84
C GLY A 130 -0.63 5.33 -10.58
N LYS A 131 -1.54 5.42 -9.59
CA LYS A 131 -1.33 6.25 -8.39
C LYS A 131 -0.44 5.53 -7.38
N ILE A 132 0.59 6.22 -6.91
CA ILE A 132 1.51 5.72 -5.88
C ILE A 132 0.76 5.59 -4.54
N VAL A 133 0.79 4.40 -3.94
CA VAL A 133 0.21 4.07 -2.64
C VAL A 133 1.23 4.01 -1.53
N ALA A 134 2.45 3.51 -1.77
CA ALA A 134 3.48 3.53 -0.73
C ALA A 134 4.89 3.64 -1.31
N PHE A 135 5.68 4.64 -0.91
CA PHE A 135 7.09 4.70 -1.28
C PHE A 135 7.95 3.88 -0.33
N LEU A 136 8.91 3.12 -0.87
CA LEU A 136 9.91 2.45 -0.07
C LEU A 136 11.04 3.42 0.26
N LYS A 137 11.37 3.52 1.55
CA LYS A 137 12.62 4.14 1.98
C LYS A 137 13.70 3.06 1.98
N CYS A 138 14.73 3.25 1.18
CA CYS A 138 15.97 2.49 1.36
C CYS A 138 16.71 3.11 2.54
N ASN A 139 16.73 2.45 3.69
CA ASN A 139 17.68 2.80 4.74
C ASN A 139 19.05 2.29 4.26
N GLY A 140 19.90 3.20 3.79
CA GLY A 140 21.29 2.87 3.49
C GLY A 140 21.92 2.26 4.73
N LYS A 141 22.54 1.08 4.57
CA LYS A 141 23.56 0.62 5.50
C LYS A 141 24.83 1.43 5.29
#